data_AF-A0A9W9CMP4-F1
#
_entry.id   AF-A0A9W9CMP4-F1
#
_cell.length_a   1.000
_cell.length_b   1.000
_cell.length_c   1.000
_cell.angle_alpha   90.00
_cell.angle_beta   90.00
_cell.angle_gamma   90.00
#
_symmetry.space_group_name_H-M   'P 1'
#
loop_
_entity.id
_entity.type
_entity.pdbx_description
1 polymer ?
#
loop_
_entity_poly.entity_id
_entity_poly.type
_entity_poly.pdbx_seq_one_letter_code
_entity_poly.pdbx_strand_id
1 'polypeptide(L)'
;MKTLSTIFFALIAIAIAVYRSEFMLSRVTQLSKQITPITRFTSAFYNTTRDMSTSTMFSGLPVIPDEPLTTNAPRKIAKSFLAIEQSEGAGARVRRSVGTPKLRNFSPFLMLDHFAIPPGAGFPDHPHRGQETITYLLSGAVDHEDFAGNKGTIETGDLQFMTAGRGIVHAEMPRQNADGSPNVGMQLWVDLPKELKSCEPRYRDLRAKEIPETTADNGKVHVKVISGKAYETESLKELAYTPVWLLDFTVQPGGTVKQSLPKGWNAFAYTLNGTTIFSSDGVSRPIEQYHNVVFEQGGDSIEASVEEGAEKESRFILVAGLPLDQPIVQYGPFVVTSRDEVMQAMMDYQTHSNGFERANNWESEIGKSMVH
;
A
#
# COMPACT_ATOMS: atom_id res chain seq x y z
N MET A 1 -61.87 41.16 -7.48
CA MET A 1 -61.52 40.35 -8.68
C MET A 1 -60.07 39.84 -8.72
N LYS A 2 -59.09 40.44 -8.02
CA LYS A 2 -57.68 39.98 -8.07
C LYS A 2 -57.32 38.79 -7.15
N THR A 3 -58.17 38.40 -6.19
CA THR A 3 -57.89 37.31 -5.23
C THR A 3 -58.43 35.94 -5.64
N LEU A 4 -59.51 35.89 -6.45
CA LEU A 4 -60.05 34.62 -6.96
C LEU A 4 -59.19 34.00 -8.07
N SER A 5 -58.48 34.83 -8.85
CA SER A 5 -57.60 34.34 -9.94
C SER A 5 -56.37 33.61 -9.39
N THR A 6 -55.80 34.07 -8.27
CA THR A 6 -54.56 33.52 -7.70
C THR A 6 -54.79 32.14 -7.08
N ILE A 7 -55.96 31.93 -6.46
CA ILE A 7 -56.35 30.63 -5.88
C ILE A 7 -56.57 29.58 -6.99
N PHE A 8 -57.16 29.99 -8.12
CA PHE A 8 -57.37 29.12 -9.27
C PHE A 8 -56.05 28.63 -9.89
N PHE A 9 -55.05 29.52 -10.07
CA PHE A 9 -53.73 29.12 -10.58
C PHE A 9 -52.94 28.24 -9.60
N ALA A 10 -53.07 28.45 -8.30
CA ALA A 10 -52.43 27.59 -7.29
C ALA A 10 -53.01 26.16 -7.30
N LEU A 11 -54.33 26.02 -7.42
CA LEU A 11 -54.98 24.70 -7.49
C LEU A 11 -54.63 23.95 -8.77
N ILE A 12 -54.48 24.64 -9.91
CA ILE A 12 -54.02 24.03 -11.17
C ILE A 12 -52.56 23.57 -11.05
N ALA A 13 -51.68 24.36 -10.44
CA ALA A 13 -50.28 23.99 -10.25
C ALA A 13 -50.13 22.74 -9.35
N ILE A 14 -50.93 22.65 -8.28
CA ILE A 14 -50.97 21.48 -7.39
C ILE A 14 -51.52 20.25 -8.14
N ALA A 15 -52.60 20.40 -8.91
CA ALA A 15 -53.15 19.31 -9.70
C ALA A 15 -52.16 18.78 -10.75
N ILE A 16 -51.39 19.67 -11.41
CA ILE A 16 -50.34 19.29 -12.36
C ILE A 16 -49.18 18.58 -11.65
N ALA A 17 -48.78 19.03 -10.45
CA ALA A 17 -47.72 18.40 -9.68
C ALA A 17 -48.11 16.99 -9.22
N VAL A 18 -49.34 16.80 -8.74
CA VAL A 18 -49.88 15.50 -8.32
C VAL A 18 -50.02 14.55 -9.52
N TYR A 19 -50.54 15.04 -10.66
CA TYR A 19 -50.62 14.24 -11.88
C TYR A 19 -49.24 13.80 -12.39
N ARG A 20 -48.24 14.70 -12.34
CA ARG A 20 -46.86 14.34 -12.69
C ARG A 20 -46.24 13.34 -11.73
N SER A 21 -46.51 13.41 -10.42
CA SER A 21 -45.98 12.43 -9.46
C SER A 21 -46.59 11.05 -9.66
N GLU A 22 -47.90 10.95 -9.89
CA GLU A 22 -48.55 9.67 -10.16
C GLU A 22 -48.10 9.06 -11.50
N PHE A 23 -47.96 9.88 -12.54
CA PHE A 23 -47.43 9.44 -13.84
C PHE A 23 -45.97 8.94 -13.76
N MET A 24 -45.14 9.58 -12.93
CA MET A 24 -43.77 9.13 -12.69
C MET A 24 -43.72 7.84 -11.87
N LEU A 25 -44.56 7.72 -10.84
CA LEU A 25 -44.68 6.47 -10.07
C LEU A 25 -45.16 5.31 -10.95
N SER A 26 -46.11 5.55 -11.85
CA SER A 26 -46.59 4.49 -12.75
C SER A 26 -45.50 4.02 -13.72
N ARG A 27 -44.64 4.93 -14.20
CA ARG A 27 -43.49 4.56 -15.05
C ARG A 27 -42.41 3.79 -14.29
N VAL A 28 -42.07 4.20 -13.06
CA VAL A 28 -41.10 3.47 -12.22
C VAL A 28 -41.62 2.07 -11.88
N THR A 29 -42.91 1.95 -11.59
CA THR A 29 -43.55 0.66 -11.29
C THR A 29 -43.69 -0.25 -12.52
N GLN A 30 -43.77 0.33 -13.72
CA GLN A 30 -43.80 -0.43 -14.98
C GLN A 30 -42.38 -0.85 -15.42
N LEU A 31 -41.36 -0.04 -15.13
CA LEU A 31 -39.94 -0.36 -15.34
C LEU A 31 -39.43 -1.43 -14.36
N SER A 32 -39.86 -1.41 -13.09
CA SER A 32 -39.48 -2.42 -12.11
C SER A 32 -40.11 -3.80 -12.38
N LYS A 33 -41.22 -3.85 -13.13
CA LYS A 33 -41.85 -5.10 -13.60
C LYS A 33 -41.21 -5.70 -14.86
N GLN A 34 -40.29 -4.98 -15.51
CA GLN A 34 -39.54 -5.47 -16.69
C GLN A 34 -38.10 -5.90 -16.38
N ILE A 35 -37.68 -5.87 -15.12
CA ILE A 35 -36.37 -6.30 -14.64
C ILE A 35 -36.66 -7.25 -13.45
N THR A 36 -36.82 -8.57 -13.61
CA THR A 36 -35.85 -9.69 -13.50
C THR A 36 -36.68 -11.00 -13.52
N PRO A 37 -36.18 -12.23 -13.82
CA PRO A 37 -34.78 -12.66 -13.77
C PRO A 37 -34.23 -13.41 -15.00
N ILE A 38 -32.98 -13.09 -15.35
CA ILE A 38 -32.09 -14.01 -16.06
C ILE A 38 -31.25 -14.72 -14.99
N THR A 39 -31.73 -15.86 -14.54
CA THR A 39 -30.97 -16.84 -13.76
C THR A 39 -30.74 -18.06 -14.64
N ARG A 40 -29.56 -18.16 -15.26
CA ARG A 40 -28.89 -19.40 -15.69
C ARG A 40 -27.51 -19.06 -16.27
N PHE A 41 -26.52 -19.86 -15.87
CA PHE A 41 -25.08 -19.76 -16.12
C PHE A 41 -24.29 -18.81 -15.22
N THR A 42 -23.93 -19.32 -14.03
CA THR A 42 -22.54 -19.62 -13.62
C THR A 42 -22.59 -20.17 -12.18
N SER A 43 -22.68 -21.48 -12.03
CA SER A 43 -22.45 -22.16 -10.75
C SER A 43 -21.77 -23.49 -11.01
N ALA A 44 -20.49 -23.42 -11.34
CA ALA A 44 -19.58 -24.55 -11.28
C ALA A 44 -18.19 -23.95 -11.10
N PHE A 45 -17.82 -23.67 -9.84
CA PHE A 45 -16.46 -23.64 -9.29
C PHE A 45 -16.54 -22.99 -7.90
N TYR A 46 -17.19 -23.66 -6.95
CA TYR A 46 -16.92 -23.52 -5.51
C TYR A 46 -17.51 -24.77 -4.84
N ASN A 47 -16.76 -25.85 -4.93
CA ASN A 47 -16.87 -26.96 -3.99
C ASN A 47 -15.46 -27.24 -3.52
N THR A 48 -15.02 -26.45 -2.55
CA THR A 48 -13.87 -26.81 -1.73
C THR A 48 -14.38 -26.97 -0.31
N THR A 49 -14.22 -28.19 0.16
CA THR A 49 -14.44 -28.68 1.51
C THR A 49 -14.04 -27.66 2.57
N ARG A 50 -15.01 -27.27 3.40
CA ARG A 50 -14.76 -26.65 4.71
C ARG A 50 -13.99 -27.66 5.54
N ASP A 51 -12.71 -27.41 5.73
CA ASP A 51 -11.98 -27.97 6.86
C ASP A 51 -12.03 -26.96 8.00
N MET A 52 -12.42 -27.43 9.19
CA MET A 52 -12.58 -26.61 10.38
C MET A 52 -11.21 -26.46 11.04
N SER A 53 -10.62 -25.26 10.98
CA SER A 53 -9.53 -24.86 11.88
C SER A 53 -9.41 -23.33 11.93
N THR A 54 -9.70 -22.77 13.12
CA THR A 54 -9.44 -21.38 13.58
C THR A 54 -9.93 -20.23 12.71
N SER A 55 -11.05 -19.61 13.09
CA SER A 55 -11.57 -18.40 12.46
C SER A 55 -10.70 -17.18 12.76
N THR A 56 -9.79 -16.84 11.86
CA THR A 56 -9.35 -15.46 11.67
C THR A 56 -10.35 -14.78 10.75
N MET A 57 -10.95 -13.65 11.19
CA MET A 57 -11.80 -12.80 10.33
C MET A 57 -10.92 -11.97 9.37
N PHE A 58 -10.03 -12.64 8.62
CA PHE A 58 -9.15 -12.01 7.66
C PHE A 58 -9.65 -12.31 6.24
N SER A 59 -10.47 -11.41 5.69
CA SER A 59 -10.92 -11.47 4.29
C SER A 59 -9.99 -10.67 3.37
N GLY A 60 -8.68 -10.92 3.45
CA GLY A 60 -7.73 -10.41 2.46
C GLY A 60 -7.69 -11.30 1.23
N LEU A 61 -7.32 -10.74 0.08
CA LEU A 61 -6.99 -11.55 -1.10
C LEU A 61 -5.72 -12.38 -0.82
N PRO A 62 -5.56 -13.57 -1.42
CA PRO A 62 -4.42 -14.42 -1.14
C PRO A 62 -3.12 -13.75 -1.61
N VAL A 63 -2.13 -13.67 -0.71
CA VAL A 63 -0.82 -13.07 -1.01
C VAL A 63 -0.06 -13.90 -2.05
N ILE A 64 -0.19 -15.22 -2.03
CA ILE A 64 0.29 -16.13 -3.08
C ILE A 64 -0.90 -16.45 -3.99
N PRO A 65 -0.89 -16.07 -5.27
CA PRO A 65 -1.95 -16.47 -6.19
C PRO A 65 -1.91 -17.97 -6.48
N ASP A 66 -3.06 -18.56 -6.77
CA ASP A 66 -3.17 -20.00 -7.12
C ASP A 66 -2.57 -20.33 -8.50
N GLU A 67 -2.29 -19.31 -9.32
CA GLU A 67 -1.69 -19.50 -10.63
C GLU A 67 -0.22 -19.95 -10.53
N PRO A 68 0.22 -20.90 -11.38
CA PRO A 68 1.62 -21.32 -11.40
C PRO A 68 2.56 -20.16 -11.71
N LEU A 69 3.57 -19.98 -10.87
CA LEU A 69 4.62 -19.00 -11.08
C LEU A 69 5.69 -19.58 -12.02
N THR A 70 6.02 -18.85 -13.07
CA THR A 70 7.00 -19.24 -14.09
C THR A 70 8.07 -18.16 -14.28
N THR A 71 9.13 -18.48 -15.02
CA THR A 71 10.20 -17.52 -15.35
C THR A 71 10.54 -17.55 -16.84
N ASN A 72 9.51 -17.60 -17.69
CA ASN A 72 9.66 -17.80 -19.12
C ASN A 72 10.02 -16.51 -19.86
N ALA A 73 9.60 -15.35 -19.36
CA ALA A 73 9.74 -14.07 -20.04
C ALA A 73 10.10 -12.95 -19.04
N PRO A 74 11.33 -12.40 -19.09
CA PRO A 74 11.72 -11.31 -18.22
C PRO A 74 10.99 -10.02 -18.58
N ARG A 75 10.44 -9.33 -17.56
CA ARG A 75 9.72 -8.07 -17.74
C ARG A 75 10.67 -6.95 -18.17
N LYS A 76 10.22 -6.15 -19.13
CA LYS A 76 10.96 -4.99 -19.62
C LYS A 76 10.98 -3.86 -18.59
N ILE A 77 12.04 -3.06 -18.63
CA ILE A 77 12.12 -1.82 -17.85
C ILE A 77 11.30 -0.74 -18.56
N ALA A 78 10.18 -0.35 -17.96
CA ALA A 78 9.37 0.77 -18.44
C ALA A 78 10.11 2.10 -18.22
N LYS A 79 10.74 2.24 -17.05
CA LYS A 79 11.48 3.46 -16.67
C LYS A 79 12.39 3.21 -15.47
N SER A 80 13.45 3.99 -15.36
CA SER A 80 14.26 4.09 -14.15
C SER A 80 14.61 5.54 -13.84
N PHE A 81 14.73 5.87 -12.55
CA PHE A 81 15.03 7.24 -12.10
C PHE A 81 15.57 7.26 -10.67
N LEU A 82 16.47 8.21 -10.40
CA LEU A 82 16.98 8.52 -9.07
C LEU A 82 15.85 9.05 -8.17
N ALA A 83 15.74 8.51 -6.95
CA ALA A 83 14.97 9.07 -5.86
C ALA A 83 15.77 10.20 -5.19
N ILE A 84 15.33 11.42 -5.44
CA ILE A 84 15.99 12.63 -4.93
C ILE A 84 15.58 12.80 -3.46
N GLU A 85 16.56 13.17 -2.64
CA GLU A 85 16.34 13.40 -1.22
C GLU A 85 15.59 14.71 -0.97
N GLN A 86 14.65 14.69 -0.04
CA GLN A 86 13.83 15.83 0.37
C GLN A 86 13.53 15.77 1.88
N SER A 87 13.11 16.90 2.46
CA SER A 87 12.67 16.95 3.86
C SER A 87 11.21 16.54 4.01
N GLU A 88 10.89 15.85 5.10
CA GLU A 88 9.52 15.47 5.50
C GLU A 88 9.39 15.52 7.03
N GLY A 89 8.15 15.52 7.53
CA GLY A 89 7.86 15.50 8.96
C GLY A 89 8.55 16.63 9.72
N ALA A 90 9.06 16.32 10.92
CA ALA A 90 9.82 17.25 11.75
C ALA A 90 11.32 16.91 11.68
N GLY A 91 11.98 17.35 10.61
CA GLY A 91 13.44 17.21 10.43
C GLY A 91 13.92 15.90 9.80
N ALA A 92 13.01 15.01 9.39
CA ALA A 92 13.36 13.76 8.70
C ALA A 92 13.78 14.03 7.24
N ARG A 93 14.63 13.15 6.71
CA ARG A 93 15.05 13.18 5.30
C ARG A 93 14.58 11.90 4.62
N VAL A 94 13.98 12.04 3.45
CA VAL A 94 13.48 10.89 2.68
C VAL A 94 13.92 10.97 1.23
N ARG A 95 14.15 9.81 0.61
CA ARG A 95 14.27 9.67 -0.85
C ARG A 95 12.97 9.06 -1.36
N ARG A 96 12.12 9.91 -1.94
CA ARG A 96 10.82 9.49 -2.46
C ARG A 96 10.96 8.96 -3.89
N SER A 97 10.45 7.76 -4.13
CA SER A 97 10.44 7.14 -5.47
C SER A 97 9.05 7.11 -6.08
N VAL A 98 8.15 6.30 -5.53
CA VAL A 98 6.70 6.33 -5.81
C VAL A 98 6.09 7.51 -5.04
N GLY A 99 5.14 8.22 -5.64
CA GLY A 99 4.55 9.45 -5.09
C GLY A 99 5.21 10.74 -5.62
N THR A 100 6.19 10.63 -6.52
CA THR A 100 6.84 11.78 -7.18
C THR A 100 6.13 12.17 -8.48
N PRO A 101 6.35 13.37 -9.04
CA PRO A 101 5.81 13.70 -10.37
C PRO A 101 6.20 12.71 -11.48
N LYS A 102 7.34 12.02 -11.33
CA LYS A 102 7.77 10.97 -12.26
C LYS A 102 6.88 9.73 -12.15
N LEU A 103 6.38 9.38 -10.96
CA LEU A 103 5.57 8.19 -10.68
C LEU A 103 4.53 8.51 -9.59
N ARG A 104 3.53 9.32 -9.95
CA ARG A 104 2.63 9.97 -9.00
C ARG A 104 1.85 8.97 -8.13
N ASN A 105 1.40 7.89 -8.75
CA ASN A 105 0.93 6.68 -8.10
C ASN A 105 1.24 5.50 -9.04
N PHE A 106 1.34 4.30 -8.48
CA PHE A 106 1.61 3.07 -9.22
C PHE A 106 0.83 1.92 -8.58
N SER A 107 -0.48 1.90 -8.81
CA SER A 107 -1.44 1.01 -8.13
C SER A 107 -0.89 -0.42 -7.96
N PRO A 108 -0.94 -0.99 -6.73
CA PRO A 108 -1.56 -0.44 -5.53
C PRO A 108 -0.64 0.51 -4.73
N PHE A 109 0.54 0.86 -5.23
CA PHE A 109 1.52 1.65 -4.49
C PHE A 109 1.26 3.16 -4.61
N LEU A 110 1.20 3.81 -3.47
CA LEU A 110 0.90 5.24 -3.35
C LEU A 110 2.16 6.06 -3.10
N MET A 111 3.08 5.51 -2.31
CA MET A 111 4.32 6.18 -1.91
C MET A 111 5.36 5.13 -1.54
N LEU A 112 6.63 5.41 -1.85
CA LEU A 112 7.77 4.70 -1.27
C LEU A 112 8.85 5.71 -0.90
N ASP A 113 9.12 5.81 0.39
CA ASP A 113 10.18 6.61 0.95
C ASP A 113 11.28 5.69 1.51
N HIS A 114 12.54 5.96 1.14
CA HIS A 114 13.71 5.51 1.88
C HIS A 114 14.09 6.63 2.84
N PHE A 115 13.80 6.47 4.13
CA PHE A 115 14.02 7.48 5.14
C PHE A 115 15.35 7.32 5.87
N ALA A 116 15.91 8.46 6.28
CA ALA A 116 16.97 8.58 7.27
C ALA A 116 16.54 9.65 8.28
N ILE A 117 16.29 9.24 9.52
CA ILE A 117 15.80 10.11 10.58
C ILE A 117 16.93 10.37 11.58
N PRO A 118 17.55 11.56 11.57
CA PRO A 118 18.60 11.90 12.52
C PRO A 118 18.05 12.01 13.95
N PRO A 119 18.92 11.98 14.98
CA PRO A 119 18.50 12.26 16.36
C PRO A 119 17.76 13.60 16.48
N GLY A 120 16.66 13.61 17.25
CA GLY A 120 15.84 14.80 17.43
C GLY A 120 14.95 15.17 16.24
N ALA A 121 14.78 14.26 15.27
CA ALA A 121 13.79 14.36 14.21
C ALA A 121 12.77 13.21 14.31
N GLY A 122 11.65 13.29 13.60
CA GLY A 122 10.66 12.22 13.56
C GLY A 122 9.36 12.60 12.86
N PHE A 123 8.35 11.76 13.04
CA PHE A 123 7.00 11.96 12.56
C PHE A 123 6.04 12.01 13.76
N PRO A 124 5.80 13.21 14.33
CA PRO A 124 4.86 13.37 15.45
C PRO A 124 3.42 13.08 14.99
N ASP A 125 2.48 13.21 15.91
CA ASP A 125 1.05 12.90 15.72
C ASP A 125 0.50 13.37 14.37
N HIS A 126 0.14 12.40 13.53
CA HIS A 126 -0.41 12.65 12.21
C HIS A 126 -1.45 11.59 11.82
N PRO A 127 -2.47 11.97 11.02
CA PRO A 127 -3.52 11.04 10.64
C PRO A 127 -3.17 10.22 9.39
N HIS A 128 -3.89 9.12 9.16
CA HIS A 128 -4.00 8.40 7.88
C HIS A 128 -5.43 7.87 7.67
N ARG A 129 -5.91 7.71 6.42
CA ARG A 129 -7.19 7.06 6.10
C ARG A 129 -7.22 6.46 4.69
N GLY A 130 -7.57 5.17 4.61
CA GLY A 130 -7.85 4.48 3.35
C GLY A 130 -6.67 3.78 2.69
N GLN A 131 -5.54 3.66 3.40
CA GLN A 131 -4.33 2.96 2.96
C GLN A 131 -3.78 2.03 4.06
N GLU A 132 -2.83 1.19 3.67
CA GLU A 132 -1.90 0.50 4.56
C GLU A 132 -0.52 1.18 4.48
N THR A 133 0.18 1.27 5.60
CA THR A 133 1.58 1.70 5.65
C THR A 133 2.44 0.54 6.12
N ILE A 134 3.49 0.24 5.36
CA ILE A 134 4.46 -0.82 5.65
C ILE A 134 5.78 -0.15 5.96
N THR A 135 6.18 -0.16 7.23
CA THR A 135 7.46 0.38 7.69
C THR A 135 8.44 -0.79 7.83
N TYR A 136 9.58 -0.74 7.13
CA TYR A 136 10.66 -1.74 7.20
C TYR A 136 11.95 -1.08 7.68
N LEU A 137 12.45 -1.46 8.85
CA LEU A 137 13.62 -0.81 9.42
C LEU A 137 14.91 -1.51 9.01
N LEU A 138 15.83 -0.75 8.41
CA LEU A 138 17.12 -1.23 7.90
C LEU A 138 18.24 -1.07 8.93
N SER A 139 18.16 -0.04 9.78
CA SER A 139 19.13 0.23 10.85
C SER A 139 18.52 1.13 11.93
N GLY A 140 18.86 0.85 13.19
CA GLY A 140 18.36 1.55 14.37
C GLY A 140 17.06 0.95 14.93
N ALA A 141 16.25 1.79 15.57
CA ALA A 141 14.93 1.46 16.13
C ALA A 141 13.97 2.66 16.03
N VAL A 142 12.68 2.39 15.76
CA VAL A 142 11.62 3.40 15.74
C VAL A 142 10.50 3.00 16.69
N ASP A 143 10.17 3.87 17.64
CA ASP A 143 9.01 3.71 18.50
C ASP A 143 7.76 4.24 17.78
N HIS A 144 6.64 3.55 17.96
CA HIS A 144 5.34 3.98 17.43
C HIS A 144 4.28 3.97 18.52
N GLU A 145 3.31 4.86 18.40
CA GLU A 145 2.18 5.02 19.33
C GLU A 145 0.95 5.54 18.57
N ASP A 146 -0.23 5.00 18.85
CA ASP A 146 -1.48 5.44 18.24
C ASP A 146 -2.58 5.82 19.26
N PHE A 147 -3.61 6.48 18.75
CA PHE A 147 -4.79 6.89 19.52
C PHE A 147 -5.70 5.74 19.98
N ALA A 148 -5.41 4.50 19.58
CA ALA A 148 -6.13 3.30 19.95
C ALA A 148 -5.45 2.58 21.12
N GLY A 149 -4.29 3.06 21.56
CA GLY A 149 -3.49 2.53 22.64
C GLY A 149 -2.45 1.50 22.19
N ASN A 150 -2.29 1.27 20.88
CA ASN A 150 -1.22 0.43 20.35
C ASN A 150 0.10 1.20 20.43
N LYS A 151 1.13 0.51 20.88
CA LYS A 151 2.49 1.03 20.92
C LYS A 151 3.51 -0.09 20.86
N GLY A 152 4.70 0.23 20.38
CA GLY A 152 5.76 -0.74 20.26
C GLY A 152 7.02 -0.12 19.65
N THR A 153 7.97 -1.00 19.38
CA THR A 153 9.23 -0.64 18.73
C THR A 153 9.44 -1.54 17.54
N ILE A 154 9.73 -0.91 16.41
CA ILE A 154 10.22 -1.56 15.20
C ILE A 154 11.74 -1.56 15.33
N GLU A 155 12.33 -2.74 15.53
CA GLU A 155 13.79 -2.89 15.64
C GLU A 155 14.41 -3.14 14.27
N THR A 156 15.74 -3.11 14.16
CA THR A 156 16.43 -3.39 12.89
C THR A 156 16.01 -4.76 12.32
N GLY A 157 15.55 -4.75 11.08
CA GLY A 157 15.06 -5.92 10.36
C GLY A 157 13.58 -6.22 10.57
N ASP A 158 12.93 -5.58 11.55
CA ASP A 158 11.49 -5.73 11.79
C ASP A 158 10.69 -4.93 10.76
N LEU A 159 9.43 -5.36 10.58
CA LEU A 159 8.42 -4.63 9.85
C LEU A 159 7.18 -4.38 10.70
N GLN A 160 6.49 -3.30 10.35
CA GLN A 160 5.14 -3.03 10.80
C GLN A 160 4.23 -2.85 9.59
N PHE A 161 3.15 -3.62 9.55
CA PHE A 161 2.05 -3.45 8.60
C PHE A 161 0.89 -2.82 9.34
N MET A 162 0.66 -1.52 9.13
CA MET A 162 -0.46 -0.79 9.71
C MET A 162 -1.54 -0.61 8.64
N THR A 163 -2.76 -1.09 8.90
CA THR A 163 -3.93 -0.71 8.12
C THR A 163 -4.57 0.51 8.76
N ALA A 164 -4.65 1.64 8.04
CA ALA A 164 -5.30 2.85 8.56
C ALA A 164 -6.83 2.76 8.48
N GLY A 165 -7.36 2.11 7.43
CA GLY A 165 -8.80 1.92 7.25
C GLY A 165 -9.59 3.23 7.36
N ARG A 166 -10.64 3.24 8.19
CA ARG A 166 -11.48 4.42 8.43
C ARG A 166 -10.78 5.60 9.11
N GLY A 167 -9.59 5.43 9.66
CA GLY A 167 -8.84 6.53 10.27
C GLY A 167 -7.97 6.07 11.42
N ILE A 168 -6.72 6.53 11.43
CA ILE A 168 -5.80 6.39 12.56
C ILE A 168 -5.04 7.70 12.76
N VAL A 169 -4.73 8.04 14.01
CA VAL A 169 -3.73 9.06 14.34
C VAL A 169 -2.63 8.39 15.13
N HIS A 170 -1.39 8.58 14.70
CA HIS A 170 -0.22 7.92 15.28
C HIS A 170 1.03 8.79 15.19
N ALA A 171 2.07 8.39 15.92
CA ALA A 171 3.41 8.96 15.86
C ALA A 171 4.44 7.85 15.60
N GLU A 172 5.51 8.19 14.87
CA GLU A 172 6.66 7.33 14.58
C GLU A 172 7.95 8.11 14.89
N MET A 173 8.56 7.78 16.04
CA MET A 173 9.68 8.52 16.61
C MET A 173 10.93 7.63 16.69
N PRO A 174 12.07 8.03 16.09
CA PRO A 174 13.29 7.25 16.16
C PRO A 174 13.86 7.21 17.59
N ARG A 175 14.45 6.07 17.97
CA ARG A 175 15.32 6.03 19.14
C ARG A 175 16.67 6.65 18.83
N GLN A 176 17.33 7.16 19.86
CA GLN A 176 18.68 7.66 19.73
C GLN A 176 19.68 6.50 19.64
N ASN A 177 20.38 6.39 18.50
CA ASN A 177 21.49 5.46 18.36
C ASN A 177 22.70 5.94 19.19
N ALA A 178 23.43 5.00 19.78
CA ALA A 178 24.56 5.30 20.68
C ALA A 178 25.70 6.07 20.00
N ASP A 179 25.87 5.88 18.69
CA ASP A 179 26.87 6.56 17.86
C ASP A 179 26.36 7.86 17.21
N GLY A 180 25.10 8.24 17.47
CA GLY A 180 24.45 9.41 16.88
C GLY A 180 24.06 9.24 15.41
N SER A 181 24.18 8.03 14.84
CA SER A 181 23.76 7.76 13.47
C SER A 181 22.23 7.87 13.30
N PRO A 182 21.74 8.23 12.10
CA PRO A 182 20.31 8.26 11.82
C PRO A 182 19.71 6.84 11.81
N ASN A 183 18.42 6.76 12.10
CA ASN A 183 17.63 5.55 11.88
C ASN A 183 17.24 5.47 10.41
N VAL A 184 17.48 4.34 9.76
CA VAL A 184 17.31 4.17 8.32
C VAL A 184 16.30 3.08 8.04
N GLY A 185 15.35 3.36 7.15
CA GLY A 185 14.29 2.42 6.81
C GLY A 185 13.53 2.78 5.55
N MET A 186 12.52 1.99 5.26
CA MET A 186 11.62 2.18 4.13
C MET A 186 10.19 2.33 4.64
N GLN A 187 9.41 3.21 4.02
CA GLN A 187 7.97 3.28 4.25
C GLN A 187 7.23 3.20 2.93
N LEU A 188 6.44 2.14 2.76
CA LEU A 188 5.63 1.86 1.58
C LEU A 188 4.16 2.08 1.92
N TRP A 189 3.48 2.93 1.16
CA TRP A 189 2.03 3.07 1.26
C TRP A 189 1.35 2.24 0.17
N VAL A 190 0.40 1.41 0.58
CA VAL A 190 -0.38 0.52 -0.27
C VAL A 190 -1.84 0.90 -0.18
N ASP A 191 -2.48 1.10 -1.31
CA ASP A 191 -3.89 1.44 -1.40
C ASP A 191 -4.76 0.28 -0.92
N LEU A 192 -5.82 0.57 -0.17
CA LEU A 192 -6.83 -0.42 0.19
C LEU A 192 -7.88 -0.54 -0.93
N PRO A 193 -8.42 -1.75 -1.19
CA PRO A 193 -9.62 -1.92 -2.00
C PRO A 193 -10.74 -1.03 -1.47
N LYS A 194 -11.54 -0.47 -2.37
CA LYS A 194 -12.61 0.47 -2.02
C LYS A 194 -13.48 -0.02 -0.87
N GLU A 195 -13.84 -1.30 -0.88
CA GLU A 195 -14.66 -1.96 0.14
C GLU A 195 -13.99 -2.09 1.52
N LEU A 196 -12.65 -2.00 1.58
CA LEU A 196 -11.86 -2.07 2.82
C LEU A 196 -11.37 -0.70 3.30
N LYS A 197 -11.57 0.38 2.54
CA LYS A 197 -11.15 1.74 2.94
C LYS A 197 -11.78 2.24 4.23
N SER A 198 -12.88 1.65 4.68
CA SER A 198 -13.57 1.97 5.93
C SER A 198 -13.46 0.87 6.99
N CYS A 199 -12.57 -0.11 6.82
CA CYS A 199 -12.34 -1.12 7.85
C CYS A 199 -11.78 -0.51 9.14
N GLU A 200 -11.84 -1.27 10.23
CA GLU A 200 -11.16 -0.88 11.46
C GLU A 200 -9.64 -0.82 11.24
N PRO A 201 -8.93 0.15 11.87
CA PRO A 201 -7.48 0.16 11.86
C PRO A 201 -6.93 -1.09 12.54
N ARG A 202 -5.78 -1.59 12.08
CA ARG A 202 -5.09 -2.74 12.71
C ARG A 202 -3.58 -2.66 12.51
N TYR A 203 -2.84 -3.37 13.35
CA TYR A 203 -1.40 -3.58 13.21
C TYR A 203 -1.08 -5.06 13.02
N ARG A 204 -0.08 -5.34 12.19
CA ARG A 204 0.60 -6.62 12.14
C ARG A 204 2.11 -6.38 12.13
N ASP A 205 2.73 -6.57 13.29
CA ASP A 205 4.17 -6.58 13.42
C ASP A 205 4.74 -7.88 12.84
N LEU A 206 5.88 -7.79 12.17
CA LEU A 206 6.64 -8.94 11.68
C LEU A 206 8.08 -8.79 12.14
N ARG A 207 8.51 -9.61 13.10
CA ARG A 207 9.86 -9.55 13.64
C ARG A 207 10.85 -10.14 12.65
N ALA A 208 12.07 -9.60 12.61
CA ALA A 208 13.13 -10.03 11.70
C ALA A 208 13.35 -11.55 11.72
N LYS A 209 13.33 -12.14 12.92
CA LYS A 209 13.51 -13.58 13.15
C LYS A 209 12.37 -14.46 12.60
N GLU A 210 11.21 -13.89 12.30
CA GLU A 210 10.05 -14.58 11.76
C GLU A 210 10.06 -14.59 10.23
N ILE A 211 10.91 -13.77 9.59
CA ILE A 211 10.95 -13.62 8.14
C ILE A 211 11.62 -14.86 7.54
N PRO A 212 10.93 -15.62 6.66
CA PRO A 212 11.55 -16.72 5.94
C PRO A 212 12.65 -16.18 5.01
N GLU A 213 13.78 -16.86 4.97
CA GLU A 213 14.91 -16.52 4.11
C GLU A 213 15.27 -17.68 3.19
N THR A 214 15.88 -17.36 2.05
CA THR A 214 16.37 -18.37 1.11
C THR A 214 17.63 -17.92 0.39
N THR A 215 18.35 -18.88 -0.17
CA THR A 215 19.55 -18.63 -0.98
C THR A 215 19.43 -19.29 -2.34
N ALA A 216 20.05 -18.68 -3.34
CA ALA A 216 20.09 -19.19 -4.71
C ALA A 216 21.47 -18.91 -5.34
N ASP A 217 21.64 -19.43 -6.57
CA ASP A 217 22.86 -19.27 -7.37
C ASP A 217 24.14 -19.61 -6.58
N ASN A 218 24.17 -20.84 -6.04
CA ASN A 218 25.28 -21.36 -5.25
C ASN A 218 25.65 -20.49 -4.03
N GLY A 219 24.66 -19.83 -3.43
CA GLY A 219 24.83 -18.98 -2.24
C GLY A 219 25.19 -17.52 -2.54
N LYS A 220 25.27 -17.12 -3.82
CA LYS A 220 25.55 -15.73 -4.20
C LYS A 220 24.33 -14.82 -4.08
N VAL A 221 23.13 -15.39 -4.04
CA VAL A 221 21.89 -14.64 -3.85
C VAL A 221 21.31 -15.03 -2.50
N HIS A 222 21.05 -14.04 -1.66
CA HIS A 222 20.27 -14.16 -0.43
C HIS A 222 19.00 -13.34 -0.55
N VAL A 223 17.87 -13.87 -0.05
CA VAL A 223 16.57 -13.20 -0.12
C VAL A 223 15.86 -13.32 1.22
N LYS A 224 15.38 -12.19 1.75
CA LYS A 224 14.36 -12.15 2.79
C LYS A 224 12.98 -12.10 2.13
N VAL A 225 12.16 -13.12 2.37
CA VAL A 225 10.82 -13.26 1.81
C VAL A 225 9.80 -12.62 2.74
N ILE A 226 9.80 -11.29 2.79
CA ILE A 226 8.96 -10.50 3.71
C ILE A 226 7.48 -10.75 3.42
N SER A 227 7.07 -10.64 2.15
CA SER A 227 5.72 -10.95 1.69
C SER A 227 5.78 -11.53 0.28
N GLY A 228 5.03 -12.60 0.01
CA GLY A 228 5.03 -13.29 -1.28
C GLY A 228 5.90 -14.54 -1.31
N LYS A 229 6.54 -14.81 -2.45
CA LYS A 229 7.37 -16.01 -2.66
C LYS A 229 8.65 -15.71 -3.41
N ALA A 230 9.74 -16.31 -2.98
CA ALA A 230 11.00 -16.35 -3.72
C ALA A 230 11.49 -17.80 -3.78
N TYR A 231 11.73 -18.29 -5.00
CA TYR A 231 12.08 -19.69 -5.24
C TYR A 231 11.06 -20.63 -4.57
N GLU A 232 11.51 -21.53 -3.71
CA GLU A 232 10.66 -22.48 -2.99
C GLU A 232 10.15 -21.95 -1.63
N THR A 233 10.54 -20.73 -1.24
CA THR A 233 10.22 -20.15 0.08
C THR A 233 9.08 -19.15 -0.01
N GLU A 234 8.02 -19.39 0.77
CA GLU A 234 6.87 -18.50 0.92
C GLU A 234 6.95 -17.70 2.23
N SER A 235 6.40 -16.49 2.22
CA SER A 235 6.29 -15.65 3.40
C SER A 235 5.23 -16.16 4.39
N LEU A 236 5.16 -15.53 5.55
CA LEU A 236 3.96 -15.61 6.38
C LEU A 236 2.75 -15.04 5.62
N LYS A 237 1.56 -15.52 5.99
CA LYS A 237 0.27 -15.09 5.41
C LYS A 237 -0.39 -14.02 6.30
N GLU A 238 -1.42 -13.38 5.77
CA GLU A 238 -2.29 -12.42 6.50
C GLU A 238 -1.56 -11.15 7.01
N LEU A 239 -0.55 -10.67 6.28
CA LEU A 239 0.18 -9.45 6.63
C LEU A 239 -0.58 -8.18 6.24
N ALA A 240 -1.07 -8.11 5.01
CA ALA A 240 -1.74 -6.95 4.40
C ALA A 240 -3.04 -7.34 3.72
N TYR A 241 -4.03 -6.44 3.67
CA TYR A 241 -5.29 -6.70 2.97
C TYR A 241 -5.11 -6.70 1.45
N THR A 242 -4.31 -5.76 0.95
CA THR A 242 -3.96 -5.71 -0.47
C THR A 242 -2.78 -6.65 -0.73
N PRO A 243 -2.88 -7.59 -1.67
CA PRO A 243 -1.77 -8.47 -2.01
C PRO A 243 -0.56 -7.67 -2.48
N VAL A 244 0.50 -7.75 -1.68
CA VAL A 244 1.79 -7.12 -1.92
C VAL A 244 2.89 -8.14 -1.70
N TRP A 245 3.81 -8.23 -2.65
CA TRP A 245 5.08 -8.91 -2.50
C TRP A 245 6.14 -7.87 -2.19
N LEU A 246 6.95 -8.17 -1.19
CA LEU A 246 8.10 -7.38 -0.79
C LEU A 246 9.23 -8.39 -0.53
N LEU A 247 10.28 -8.31 -1.32
CA LEU A 247 11.43 -9.19 -1.26
C LEU A 247 12.68 -8.32 -1.12
N ASP A 248 13.54 -8.63 -0.16
CA ASP A 248 14.82 -7.92 0.03
C ASP A 248 15.97 -8.84 -0.40
N PHE A 249 16.60 -8.48 -1.51
CA PHE A 249 17.67 -9.24 -2.15
C PHE A 249 19.03 -8.66 -1.79
N THR A 250 19.96 -9.53 -1.42
CA THR A 250 21.39 -9.25 -1.39
C THR A 250 22.08 -10.17 -2.40
N VAL A 251 22.80 -9.59 -3.36
CA VAL A 251 23.44 -10.29 -4.47
C VAL A 251 24.94 -10.01 -4.45
N GLN A 252 25.72 -11.06 -4.26
CA GLN A 252 27.19 -11.02 -4.29
C GLN A 252 27.70 -10.81 -5.73
N PRO A 253 28.95 -10.33 -5.91
CA PRO A 253 29.59 -10.26 -7.22
C PRO A 253 29.49 -11.56 -8.01
N GLY A 254 29.07 -11.45 -9.27
CA GLY A 254 28.83 -12.59 -10.17
C GLY A 254 27.59 -13.41 -9.83
N GLY A 255 26.71 -12.91 -8.96
CA GLY A 255 25.44 -13.51 -8.61
C GLY A 255 24.33 -13.15 -9.61
N THR A 256 23.43 -14.08 -9.88
CA THR A 256 22.29 -13.91 -10.79
C THR A 256 20.96 -14.28 -10.13
N VAL A 257 19.98 -13.39 -10.27
CA VAL A 257 18.61 -13.52 -9.77
C VAL A 257 17.67 -13.80 -10.94
N LYS A 258 16.79 -14.78 -10.76
CA LYS A 258 15.65 -15.01 -11.64
C LYS A 258 14.39 -15.21 -10.81
N GLN A 259 13.69 -14.10 -10.53
CA GLN A 259 12.55 -14.07 -9.63
C GLN A 259 11.24 -14.11 -10.43
N SER A 260 10.39 -15.10 -10.19
CA SER A 260 9.04 -15.13 -10.78
C SER A 260 8.14 -14.07 -10.15
N LEU A 261 7.15 -13.60 -10.91
CA LEU A 261 6.14 -12.66 -10.43
C LEU A 261 4.74 -13.08 -10.90
N PRO A 262 3.69 -12.82 -10.11
CA PRO A 262 2.31 -12.98 -10.55
C PRO A 262 2.04 -12.17 -11.82
N LYS A 263 1.39 -12.79 -12.81
CA LYS A 263 1.05 -12.12 -14.07
C LYS A 263 0.10 -10.95 -13.83
N GLY A 264 0.28 -9.88 -14.61
CA GLY A 264 -0.56 -8.68 -14.51
C GLY A 264 -0.29 -7.80 -13.28
N TRP A 265 0.52 -8.25 -12.32
CA TRP A 265 0.87 -7.41 -11.17
C TRP A 265 1.76 -6.25 -11.58
N ASN A 266 1.60 -5.10 -10.94
CA ASN A 266 2.54 -3.99 -11.07
C ASN A 266 3.78 -4.28 -10.23
N ALA A 267 4.98 -4.02 -10.76
CA ALA A 267 6.23 -4.31 -10.07
C ALA A 267 7.27 -3.22 -10.28
N PHE A 268 8.08 -2.98 -9.25
CA PHE A 268 9.24 -2.11 -9.30
C PHE A 268 10.33 -2.63 -8.36
N ALA A 269 11.58 -2.26 -8.63
CA ALA A 269 12.71 -2.48 -7.74
C ALA A 269 13.31 -1.16 -7.26
N TYR A 270 13.90 -1.17 -6.07
CA TYR A 270 14.61 -0.02 -5.52
C TYR A 270 15.97 -0.45 -4.97
N THR A 271 17.06 0.10 -5.53
CA THR A 271 18.43 -0.27 -5.16
C THR A 271 18.85 0.47 -3.89
N LEU A 272 19.06 -0.27 -2.80
CA LEU A 272 19.48 0.23 -1.50
C LEU A 272 21.00 0.44 -1.41
N ASN A 273 21.77 -0.45 -2.04
CA ASN A 273 23.23 -0.44 -2.01
C ASN A 273 23.81 -1.08 -3.28
N GLY A 274 25.01 -0.62 -3.67
CA GLY A 274 25.72 -1.12 -4.85
C GLY A 274 25.01 -0.81 -6.17
N THR A 275 25.35 -1.58 -7.20
CA THR A 275 24.77 -1.47 -8.55
C THR A 275 24.18 -2.81 -8.95
N THR A 276 22.91 -2.81 -9.34
CA THR A 276 22.22 -3.99 -9.86
C THR A 276 22.06 -3.85 -11.38
N ILE A 277 22.36 -4.91 -12.14
CA ILE A 277 22.08 -4.96 -13.57
C ILE A 277 20.74 -5.66 -13.76
N PHE A 278 19.73 -4.95 -14.24
CA PHE A 278 18.46 -5.56 -14.63
C PHE A 278 18.46 -5.89 -16.11
N SER A 279 18.02 -7.10 -16.47
CA SER A 279 18.08 -7.61 -17.85
C SER A 279 16.70 -8.06 -18.35
N SER A 280 16.39 -7.76 -19.61
CA SER A 280 15.20 -8.25 -20.30
C SER A 280 15.42 -8.25 -21.81
N ASP A 281 15.05 -9.33 -22.49
CA ASP A 281 15.16 -9.50 -23.95
C ASP A 281 16.55 -9.14 -24.52
N GLY A 282 17.61 -9.50 -23.80
CA GLY A 282 19.00 -9.23 -24.20
C GLY A 282 19.46 -7.78 -23.99
N VAL A 283 18.62 -6.92 -23.41
CA VAL A 283 18.98 -5.57 -22.98
C VAL A 283 19.25 -5.57 -21.48
N SER A 284 20.47 -5.21 -21.10
CA SER A 284 20.90 -5.07 -19.71
C SER A 284 21.08 -3.60 -19.36
N ARG A 285 20.61 -3.20 -18.17
CA ARG A 285 20.72 -1.83 -17.68
C ARG A 285 21.30 -1.82 -16.26
N PRO A 286 22.48 -1.22 -16.05
CA PRO A 286 22.99 -1.00 -14.70
C PRO A 286 22.16 0.07 -13.99
N ILE A 287 21.82 -0.20 -12.74
CA ILE A 287 20.99 0.64 -11.88
C ILE A 287 21.74 0.84 -10.57
N GLU A 288 22.17 2.08 -10.36
CA GLU A 288 22.93 2.50 -9.19
C GLU A 288 22.04 2.65 -7.96
N GLN A 289 22.68 2.82 -6.81
CA GLN A 289 22.04 3.13 -5.53
C GLN A 289 21.01 4.27 -5.64
N TYR A 290 19.93 4.15 -4.86
CA TYR A 290 18.81 5.08 -4.75
C TYR A 290 17.98 5.27 -6.02
N HIS A 291 18.13 4.39 -7.01
CA HIS A 291 17.27 4.39 -8.19
C HIS A 291 16.07 3.47 -7.98
N ASN A 292 14.93 3.93 -8.49
CA ASN A 292 13.75 3.11 -8.71
C ASN A 292 13.73 2.63 -10.16
N VAL A 293 13.34 1.38 -10.37
CA VAL A 293 13.15 0.75 -11.69
C VAL A 293 11.72 0.23 -11.73
N VAL A 294 10.91 0.75 -12.64
CA VAL A 294 9.55 0.29 -12.87
C VAL A 294 9.56 -0.67 -14.04
N PHE A 295 8.92 -1.82 -13.87
CA PHE A 295 8.80 -2.84 -14.90
C PHE A 295 7.44 -2.75 -15.60
N GLU A 296 7.40 -3.13 -16.88
CA GLU A 296 6.15 -3.38 -17.58
C GLU A 296 5.42 -4.59 -16.98
N GLN A 297 4.10 -4.66 -17.14
CA GLN A 297 3.31 -5.82 -16.68
C GLN A 297 3.53 -7.07 -17.56
N GLY A 298 4.01 -6.88 -18.79
CA GLY A 298 4.30 -7.98 -19.71
C GLY A 298 5.53 -8.75 -19.28
N GLY A 299 5.41 -10.08 -19.19
CA GLY A 299 6.44 -10.99 -18.67
C GLY A 299 6.07 -11.56 -17.29
N ASP A 300 6.73 -12.64 -16.90
CA ASP A 300 6.47 -13.40 -15.68
C ASP A 300 7.67 -13.48 -14.74
N SER A 301 8.81 -12.85 -15.07
CA SER A 301 9.96 -12.78 -14.17
C SER A 301 10.73 -11.46 -14.19
N ILE A 302 11.54 -11.25 -13.16
CA ILE A 302 12.59 -10.24 -13.10
C ILE A 302 13.94 -10.95 -13.14
N GLU A 303 14.81 -10.50 -14.03
CA GLU A 303 16.20 -10.94 -14.10
C GLU A 303 17.12 -9.82 -13.66
N ALA A 304 17.99 -10.12 -12.70
CA ALA A 304 18.96 -9.19 -12.16
C ALA A 304 20.30 -9.87 -11.92
N SER A 305 21.39 -9.12 -11.96
CA SER A 305 22.73 -9.64 -11.66
C SER A 305 23.64 -8.56 -11.10
N VAL A 306 24.78 -9.01 -10.56
CA VAL A 306 25.91 -8.15 -10.18
C VAL A 306 27.13 -8.63 -10.95
N GLU A 307 27.90 -7.70 -11.52
CA GLU A 307 29.12 -8.04 -12.26
C GLU A 307 30.09 -8.86 -11.39
N GLU A 308 30.77 -9.84 -11.99
CA GLU A 308 31.73 -10.68 -11.27
C GLU A 308 32.91 -9.87 -10.70
N GLY A 309 33.30 -8.79 -11.39
CA GLY A 309 34.34 -7.87 -10.93
C GLY A 309 33.87 -6.75 -10.01
N ALA A 310 32.61 -6.74 -9.56
CA ALA A 310 32.11 -5.69 -8.68
C ALA A 310 32.81 -5.71 -7.32
N GLU A 311 33.15 -4.54 -6.79
CA GLU A 311 33.85 -4.41 -5.50
C GLU A 311 32.97 -4.78 -4.29
N LYS A 312 31.65 -4.66 -4.44
CA LYS A 312 30.66 -4.82 -3.37
C LYS A 312 29.43 -5.54 -3.88
N GLU A 313 28.73 -6.21 -2.97
CA GLU A 313 27.38 -6.73 -3.20
C GLU A 313 26.39 -5.61 -3.58
N SER A 314 25.33 -5.98 -4.26
CA SER A 314 24.16 -5.12 -4.44
C SER A 314 23.03 -5.58 -3.54
N ARG A 315 22.35 -4.62 -2.90
CA ARG A 315 21.12 -4.87 -2.14
C ARG A 315 19.99 -4.07 -2.74
N PHE A 316 18.87 -4.71 -3.05
CA PHE A 316 17.68 -4.06 -3.58
C PHE A 316 16.41 -4.72 -3.05
N ILE A 317 15.35 -3.94 -2.90
CA ILE A 317 14.02 -4.50 -2.70
C ILE A 317 13.32 -4.68 -4.05
N LEU A 318 12.60 -5.79 -4.21
CA LEU A 318 11.65 -6.00 -5.28
C LEU A 318 10.24 -5.97 -4.69
N VAL A 319 9.39 -5.12 -5.24
CA VAL A 319 8.01 -4.92 -4.80
C VAL A 319 7.07 -5.23 -5.96
N ALA A 320 6.06 -6.06 -5.72
CA ALA A 320 5.01 -6.33 -6.69
C ALA A 320 3.64 -6.35 -6.03
N GLY A 321 2.59 -5.89 -6.71
CA GLY A 321 1.26 -5.79 -6.10
C GLY A 321 0.16 -5.91 -7.13
N LEU A 322 -0.99 -6.43 -6.69
CA LEU A 322 -2.19 -6.52 -7.51
C LEU A 322 -2.72 -5.10 -7.80
N PRO A 323 -2.75 -4.64 -9.06
CA PRO A 323 -3.34 -3.35 -9.40
C PRO A 323 -4.82 -3.36 -9.06
N LEU A 324 -5.26 -2.32 -8.36
CA LEU A 324 -6.67 -2.12 -8.04
C LEU A 324 -7.35 -1.36 -9.17
N ASP A 325 -8.46 -1.89 -9.66
CA ASP A 325 -9.34 -1.21 -10.64
C ASP A 325 -10.26 -0.22 -9.91
N GLN A 326 -9.66 0.87 -9.42
CA GLN A 326 -10.37 1.93 -8.71
C GLN A 326 -9.70 3.30 -8.89
N PRO A 327 -10.44 4.40 -8.74
CA PRO A 327 -9.83 5.73 -8.68
C PRO A 327 -8.98 5.90 -7.43
N ILE A 328 -7.82 6.54 -7.57
CA ILE A 328 -6.97 6.97 -6.45
C ILE A 328 -7.09 8.49 -6.32
N VAL A 329 -7.72 8.95 -5.25
CA VAL A 329 -7.80 10.36 -4.88
C VAL A 329 -7.07 10.56 -3.56
N GLN A 330 -5.86 11.13 -3.66
CA GLN A 330 -4.99 11.39 -2.53
C GLN A 330 -4.91 12.90 -2.22
N TYR A 331 -5.10 13.25 -0.96
CA TYR A 331 -4.83 14.58 -0.43
C TYR A 331 -4.10 14.47 0.90
N GLY A 332 -2.78 14.68 0.86
CA GLY A 332 -1.90 14.45 2.01
C GLY A 332 -2.06 13.02 2.57
N PRO A 333 -2.48 12.86 3.84
CA PRO A 333 -2.62 11.56 4.51
C PRO A 333 -3.90 10.79 4.17
N PHE A 334 -4.82 11.37 3.38
CA PHE A 334 -6.10 10.76 3.08
C PHE A 334 -6.12 10.22 1.65
N VAL A 335 -6.37 8.92 1.52
CA VAL A 335 -6.38 8.20 0.23
C VAL A 335 -7.70 7.48 0.05
N VAL A 336 -8.56 8.05 -0.79
CA VAL A 336 -9.94 7.60 -1.01
C VAL A 336 -10.25 7.53 -2.51
N THR A 337 -11.50 7.28 -2.89
CA THR A 337 -11.89 7.05 -4.30
C THR A 337 -12.61 8.22 -4.96
N SER A 338 -12.92 9.29 -4.21
CA SER A 338 -13.53 10.51 -4.77
C SER A 338 -13.09 11.79 -4.04
N ARG A 339 -13.31 12.96 -4.68
CA ARG A 339 -13.03 14.25 -4.05
C ARG A 339 -13.96 14.54 -2.86
N ASP A 340 -15.21 14.09 -2.92
CA ASP A 340 -16.17 14.24 -1.84
C ASP A 340 -15.74 13.43 -0.60
N GLU A 341 -15.22 12.22 -0.82
CA GLU A 341 -14.64 11.42 0.26
C GLU A 341 -13.40 12.07 0.89
N VAL A 342 -12.59 12.82 0.13
CA VAL A 342 -11.46 13.57 0.70
C VAL A 342 -11.98 14.68 1.62
N MET A 343 -12.95 15.46 1.14
CA MET A 343 -13.56 16.52 1.93
C MET A 343 -14.19 15.95 3.21
N GLN A 344 -14.87 14.81 3.11
CA GLN A 344 -15.41 14.11 4.27
C GLN A 344 -14.31 13.64 5.23
N ALA A 345 -13.19 13.10 4.74
CA ALA A 345 -12.07 12.67 5.57
C ALA A 345 -11.43 13.83 6.35
N MET A 346 -11.29 14.99 5.71
CA MET A 346 -10.81 16.20 6.37
C MET A 346 -11.79 16.67 7.45
N MET A 347 -13.09 16.69 7.15
CA MET A 347 -14.12 17.05 8.12
C MET A 347 -14.12 16.09 9.32
N ASP A 348 -14.12 14.79 9.06
CA ASP A 348 -14.12 13.75 10.08
C ASP A 348 -12.93 13.86 11.03
N TYR A 349 -11.74 14.14 10.50
CA TYR A 349 -10.55 14.38 11.32
C TYR A 349 -10.70 15.64 12.18
N GLN A 350 -11.17 16.75 11.60
CA GLN A 350 -11.36 18.02 12.31
C GLN A 350 -12.46 17.97 13.38
N THR A 351 -13.52 17.20 13.14
CA THR A 351 -14.66 17.06 14.06
C THR A 351 -14.55 15.84 14.97
N HIS A 352 -13.46 15.07 14.87
CA HIS A 352 -13.24 13.83 15.62
C HIS A 352 -14.41 12.85 15.47
N SER A 353 -14.78 12.50 14.24
CA SER A 353 -15.91 11.62 13.93
C SER A 353 -15.56 10.53 12.92
N ASN A 354 -16.42 9.51 12.81
CA ASN A 354 -16.39 8.46 11.79
C ASN A 354 -15.01 7.78 11.65
N GLY A 355 -14.43 7.38 12.77
CA GLY A 355 -13.11 6.76 12.84
C GLY A 355 -12.04 7.61 13.52
N PHE A 356 -12.27 8.92 13.69
CA PHE A 356 -11.35 9.82 14.38
C PHE A 356 -11.83 10.25 15.78
N GLU A 357 -12.81 9.58 16.37
CA GLU A 357 -13.37 9.92 17.69
C GLU A 357 -12.31 9.97 18.79
N ARG A 358 -11.32 9.07 18.71
CA ARG A 358 -10.22 8.96 19.68
C ARG A 358 -9.15 10.03 19.50
N ALA A 359 -9.16 10.78 18.41
CA ALA A 359 -8.20 11.87 18.22
C ALA A 359 -8.52 13.08 19.11
N ASN A 360 -9.74 13.18 19.64
CA ASN A 360 -10.15 14.29 20.51
C ASN A 360 -9.34 14.30 21.82
N ASN A 361 -8.50 15.31 22.00
CA ASN A 361 -7.58 15.46 23.14
C ASN A 361 -6.55 14.33 23.29
N TRP A 362 -6.30 13.57 22.22
CA TRP A 362 -5.20 12.62 22.22
C TRP A 362 -3.91 13.31 21.79
N GLU A 363 -2.83 12.96 22.47
CA GLU A 363 -1.47 13.36 22.16
C GLU A 363 -0.57 12.17 22.51
N SER A 364 0.33 11.79 21.60
CA SER A 364 1.29 10.71 21.89
C SER A 364 2.30 11.13 22.95
N GLU A 365 2.73 10.20 23.80
CA GLU A 365 3.83 10.48 24.74
C GLU A 365 5.16 10.64 24.00
N ILE A 366 5.37 9.88 22.93
CA ILE A 366 6.61 9.91 22.15
C ILE A 366 6.77 11.19 21.32
N GLY A 367 5.66 11.77 20.83
CA GLY A 367 5.65 12.99 20.01
C GLY A 367 5.95 14.27 20.80
N LYS A 368 5.65 14.31 22.10
CA LYS A 368 5.91 15.45 22.99
C LYS A 368 7.39 15.86 23.04
N SER A 369 8.29 14.90 22.83
CA SER A 369 9.74 15.11 22.86
C SER A 369 10.25 16.12 21.83
N MET A 370 9.45 16.46 20.81
CA MET A 370 9.77 17.42 19.75
C MET A 370 9.27 18.85 20.02
N VAL A 371 8.49 19.07 21.08
CA VAL A 371 7.76 20.34 21.33
C VAL A 371 8.54 21.30 22.26
N HIS A 372 9.83 21.04 22.52
CA HIS A 372 10.67 21.86 23.41
C HIS A 372 11.97 22.35 22.79
#